data_AF-A0A5E3WR58-F1
#
_entry.id   AF-A0A5E3WR58-F1
#
_cell.length_a   1.000
_cell.length_b   1.000
_cell.length_c   1.000
_cell.angle_alpha   90.00
_cell.angle_beta   90.00
_cell.angle_gamma   90.00
#
_symmetry.space_group_name_H-M   'P 1'
#
loop_
_entity.id
_entity.type
_entity.pdbx_description
1 polymer ?
#
loop_
_entity_poly.entity_id
_entity_poly.type
_entity_poly.pdbx_seq_one_letter_code
_entity_poly.pdbx_strand_id
1 'polypeptide(L)'
;MVATGNDESTLESDSDNESTTTDMDESSPEAVVERLAAHLNPDPSLPFTPVETIKAFRKWATPQRLWIVDDSGICRRNWDTGRAIIVAPTRVPTAEGEIGPYKLDTAPFVVGDTRELVDWRFGKWDYLGTYIITSINTLSVEDASRIRRPYTASMAKIIAHYAVPKAHRAQLLSMLEDGTARVNAIAVTRTGSNGELIKFGRGNRWELKKESLKKTEQVHRLLAVGMGSLKIASRVGVTKRKKAMVVKKEESDWN
;
A
#
# COMPACT_ATOMS: atom_id res chain seq x y z
N MET A 1 43.41 -82.52 8.82
CA MET A 1 42.98 -81.88 7.56
C MET A 1 41.71 -81.11 7.91
N VAL A 2 41.75 -79.86 8.36
CA VAL A 2 42.10 -78.59 7.69
C VAL A 2 41.35 -78.39 6.37
N ALA A 3 40.29 -77.57 6.44
CA ALA A 3 39.79 -76.61 5.44
C ALA A 3 38.57 -75.89 6.07
N THR A 4 38.75 -74.85 6.89
CA THR A 4 38.63 -73.40 6.56
C THR A 4 37.54 -73.08 5.53
N GLY A 5 36.42 -72.53 6.01
CA GLY A 5 35.32 -72.03 5.21
C GLY A 5 34.70 -70.77 5.82
N ASN A 6 34.94 -69.66 5.13
CA ASN A 6 34.19 -68.42 4.96
C ASN A 6 33.87 -67.50 6.15
N ASP A 7 34.56 -66.36 6.08
CA ASP A 7 34.13 -64.99 6.35
C ASP A 7 32.66 -64.71 6.05
N GLU A 8 31.98 -64.08 7.01
CA GLU A 8 31.00 -63.03 6.74
C GLU A 8 31.02 -62.07 7.93
N SER A 9 31.88 -61.06 7.84
CA SER A 9 31.97 -59.97 8.82
C SER A 9 30.92 -58.91 8.45
N THR A 10 29.82 -58.91 9.21
CA THR A 10 28.82 -57.84 9.16
C THR A 10 29.43 -56.59 9.80
N LEU A 11 30.04 -55.74 8.98
CA LEU A 11 30.39 -54.37 9.33
C LEU A 11 29.10 -53.53 9.29
N GLU A 12 28.40 -53.48 10.42
CA GLU A 12 27.45 -52.41 10.72
C GLU A 12 28.25 -51.09 10.78
N SER A 13 28.25 -50.39 9.65
CA SER A 13 28.66 -48.99 9.60
C SER A 13 27.42 -48.18 9.96
N ASP A 14 27.24 -47.98 11.27
CA ASP A 14 26.40 -46.91 11.80
C ASP A 14 26.97 -45.60 11.26
N SER A 15 26.46 -45.18 10.10
CA SER A 15 26.63 -43.84 9.61
C SER A 15 25.84 -42.95 10.55
N ASP A 16 26.53 -42.44 11.57
CA ASP A 16 26.13 -41.29 12.37
C ASP A 16 25.68 -40.19 11.41
N ASN A 17 24.38 -40.15 11.15
CA ASN A 17 23.72 -39.07 10.47
C ASN A 17 23.68 -37.93 11.50
N GLU A 18 24.84 -37.33 11.69
CA GLU A 18 25.06 -36.13 12.47
C GLU A 18 24.26 -35.03 11.76
N SER A 19 22.98 -34.97 12.11
CA SER A 19 22.08 -33.86 11.81
C SER A 19 22.70 -32.66 12.50
N THR A 20 23.65 -32.02 11.83
CA THR A 20 24.14 -30.70 12.15
C THR A 20 22.97 -29.76 11.94
N THR A 21 22.09 -29.69 12.94
CA THR A 21 21.18 -28.56 13.13
C THR A 21 22.11 -27.39 13.39
N THR A 22 22.60 -26.81 12.30
CA THR A 22 23.33 -25.57 12.32
C THR A 22 22.32 -24.60 12.92
N ASP A 23 22.57 -24.18 14.17
CA ASP A 23 21.83 -23.12 14.83
C ASP A 23 22.05 -21.84 13.99
N MET A 24 21.32 -21.76 12.88
CA MET A 24 21.24 -20.60 12.02
C MET A 24 20.66 -19.52 12.91
N ASP A 25 21.49 -18.55 13.25
CA ASP A 25 21.05 -17.35 13.95
C ASP A 25 19.84 -16.79 13.19
N GLU A 26 18.66 -16.88 13.80
CA GLU A 26 17.38 -16.47 13.21
C GLU A 26 17.37 -14.97 12.86
N SER A 27 18.39 -14.22 13.33
CA SER A 27 18.61 -12.81 13.03
C SER A 27 19.50 -12.57 11.79
N SER A 28 20.11 -13.60 11.21
CA SER A 28 20.92 -13.45 10.00
C SER A 28 20.07 -12.92 8.83
N PRO A 29 20.61 -12.01 7.99
CA PRO A 29 19.89 -11.49 6.82
C PRO A 29 19.37 -12.60 5.91
N GLU A 30 20.14 -13.67 5.74
CA GLU A 30 19.78 -14.87 4.98
C GLU A 30 18.53 -15.55 5.54
N ALA A 31 18.50 -15.85 6.85
CA ALA A 31 17.34 -16.46 7.50
C ALA A 31 16.10 -15.56 7.40
N VAL A 32 16.28 -14.24 7.51
CA VAL A 32 15.17 -13.28 7.34
C VAL A 32 14.64 -13.30 5.90
N VAL A 33 15.52 -13.31 4.89
CA VAL A 33 15.14 -13.39 3.48
C VAL A 33 14.41 -14.70 3.19
N GLU A 34 14.92 -15.82 3.69
CA GLU A 34 14.29 -17.13 3.52
C GLU A 34 12.91 -17.19 4.16
N ARG A 35 12.78 -16.71 5.40
CA ARG A 35 11.48 -16.61 6.10
C ARG A 35 10.49 -15.73 5.34
N LEU A 36 10.93 -14.61 4.78
CA LEU A 36 10.09 -13.73 3.98
C LEU A 36 9.71 -14.37 2.64
N ALA A 37 10.63 -15.07 1.97
CA ALA A 37 10.33 -15.82 0.75
C ALA A 37 9.30 -16.93 1.02
N ALA A 38 9.46 -17.66 2.13
CA ALA A 38 8.51 -18.67 2.61
C ALA A 38 7.17 -18.05 3.00
N HIS A 39 7.15 -16.81 3.51
CA HIS A 39 5.91 -16.08 3.74
C HIS A 39 5.11 -15.86 2.45
N LEU A 40 5.75 -15.58 1.32
CA LEU A 40 5.04 -15.43 0.04
C LEU A 40 4.54 -16.75 -0.54
N ASN A 41 5.29 -17.83 -0.32
CA ASN A 41 4.99 -19.16 -0.82
C ASN A 41 4.94 -20.14 0.35
N PRO A 42 3.90 -20.05 1.21
CA PRO A 42 3.73 -21.01 2.29
C PRO A 42 3.58 -22.42 1.72
N ASP A 43 3.90 -23.41 2.54
CA ASP A 43 3.67 -24.81 2.23
C ASP A 43 2.21 -25.00 1.74
N PRO A 44 1.98 -25.60 0.56
CA PRO A 44 0.64 -25.87 0.05
C PRO A 44 -0.21 -26.74 0.98
N SER A 45 0.40 -27.45 1.93
CA SER A 45 -0.30 -28.20 2.99
C SER A 45 -1.06 -27.30 3.98
N LEU A 46 -0.75 -26.00 4.03
CA LEU A 46 -1.45 -25.00 4.83
C LEU A 46 -2.58 -24.37 4.00
N PRO A 47 -3.84 -24.85 4.11
CA PRO A 47 -4.93 -24.36 3.28
C PRO A 47 -5.17 -22.88 3.52
N PHE A 48 -5.37 -22.13 2.44
CA PHE A 48 -5.88 -20.77 2.50
C PHE A 48 -7.26 -20.78 3.15
N THR A 49 -7.38 -20.18 4.33
CA THR A 49 -8.67 -20.03 5.00
C THR A 49 -9.44 -18.91 4.30
N PRO A 50 -10.66 -19.17 3.79
CA PRO A 50 -11.45 -18.13 3.14
C PRO A 50 -11.63 -16.93 4.05
N VAL A 51 -11.33 -15.75 3.52
CA VAL A 51 -11.32 -14.52 4.28
C VAL A 51 -12.76 -14.04 4.52
N GLU A 52 -13.13 -13.82 5.77
CA GLU A 52 -14.43 -13.29 6.14
C GLU A 52 -14.65 -11.88 5.59
N THR A 53 -15.91 -11.57 5.23
CA THR A 53 -16.29 -10.18 4.92
C THR A 53 -16.36 -9.42 6.25
N ILE A 54 -15.41 -8.52 6.48
CA ILE A 54 -15.38 -7.72 7.69
C ILE A 54 -16.50 -6.66 7.55
N LYS A 55 -17.62 -6.87 8.25
CA LYS A 55 -18.72 -5.89 8.35
C LYS A 55 -18.30 -4.61 9.10
N ALA A 56 -17.13 -4.62 9.75
CA ALA A 56 -16.70 -3.55 10.61
C ALA A 56 -16.18 -2.35 9.82
N PHE A 57 -17.07 -1.37 9.71
CA PHE A 57 -16.82 0.06 9.67
C PHE A 57 -15.83 0.47 10.79
N ARG A 58 -14.53 0.12 10.68
CA ARG A 58 -13.51 0.98 11.28
C ARG A 58 -13.59 2.25 10.47
N LYS A 59 -14.39 3.21 11.00
CA LYS A 59 -14.70 4.50 10.38
C LYS A 59 -13.49 4.94 9.57
N TRP A 60 -13.72 5.34 8.33
CA TRP A 60 -12.83 6.14 7.48
C TRP A 60 -12.07 7.28 8.20
N ALA A 61 -12.43 7.58 9.45
CA ALA A 61 -11.89 8.60 10.32
C ALA A 61 -10.45 8.39 10.81
N THR A 62 -9.76 7.28 10.49
CA THR A 62 -8.31 7.22 10.71
C THR A 62 -7.57 6.98 9.39
N PRO A 63 -7.20 8.06 8.67
CA PRO A 63 -6.30 8.00 7.50
C PRO A 63 -5.06 7.14 7.74
N GLN A 64 -4.67 7.05 9.01
CA GLN A 64 -3.57 6.27 9.55
C GLN A 64 -3.55 4.77 9.19
N ARG A 65 -4.65 4.18 8.68
CA ARG A 65 -4.71 2.75 8.33
C ARG A 65 -4.86 2.43 6.85
N LEU A 66 -5.00 3.45 6.00
CA LEU A 66 -5.10 3.27 4.55
C LEU A 66 -3.72 3.34 3.91
N TRP A 67 -3.21 2.23 3.40
CA TRP A 67 -1.90 2.18 2.78
C TRP A 67 -2.02 2.08 1.25
N ILE A 68 -1.59 3.14 0.60
CA ILE A 68 -1.44 3.22 -0.86
C ILE A 68 -0.16 2.48 -1.25
N VAL A 69 -0.31 1.41 -2.01
CA VAL A 69 0.81 0.63 -2.54
C VAL A 69 0.72 0.54 -4.04
N ASP A 70 1.86 0.69 -4.71
CA ASP A 70 1.96 0.28 -6.10
C ASP A 70 2.18 -1.25 -6.13
N ASP A 71 1.16 -1.99 -6.54
CA ASP A 71 1.21 -3.46 -6.57
C ASP A 71 2.00 -4.02 -7.76
N SER A 72 2.41 -3.18 -8.71
CA SER A 72 3.37 -3.56 -9.75
C SER A 72 4.83 -3.36 -9.29
N GLY A 73 5.06 -2.39 -8.42
CA GLY A 73 6.40 -1.97 -7.98
C GLY A 73 6.81 -2.50 -6.62
N ILE A 74 6.14 -2.04 -5.57
CA ILE A 74 6.62 -2.17 -4.18
C ILE A 74 5.85 -3.20 -3.36
N CYS A 75 4.67 -3.61 -3.80
CA CYS A 75 3.94 -4.72 -3.21
C CYS A 75 4.18 -6.00 -4.05
N ARG A 76 4.48 -7.10 -3.36
CA ARG A 76 4.64 -8.44 -3.92
C ARG A 76 3.62 -9.32 -3.26
N ARG A 77 2.68 -9.82 -4.04
CA ARG A 77 1.53 -10.54 -3.53
C ARG A 77 1.40 -11.92 -4.15
N ASN A 78 0.99 -12.87 -3.33
CA ASN A 78 0.47 -14.14 -3.75
C ASN A 78 -1.05 -14.12 -3.51
N TRP A 79 -1.82 -14.12 -4.60
CA TRP A 79 -3.27 -14.01 -4.54
C TRP A 79 -3.92 -15.28 -4.00
N ASP A 80 -3.30 -16.43 -4.23
CA ASP A 80 -3.82 -17.74 -3.83
C ASP A 80 -3.73 -17.92 -2.32
N THR A 81 -2.74 -17.29 -1.69
CA THR A 81 -2.49 -17.38 -0.24
C THR A 81 -2.91 -16.13 0.53
N GLY A 82 -3.26 -15.05 -0.18
CA GLY A 82 -3.57 -13.76 0.43
C GLY A 82 -2.39 -13.12 1.16
N ARG A 83 -1.16 -13.58 0.94
CA ARG A 83 0.04 -13.04 1.58
C ARG A 83 0.73 -12.05 0.67
N ALA A 84 1.32 -11.02 1.27
CA ALA A 84 2.12 -10.06 0.53
C ALA A 84 3.32 -9.58 1.34
N ILE A 85 4.30 -9.05 0.63
CA ILE A 85 5.44 -8.32 1.16
C ILE A 85 5.45 -6.96 0.49
N ILE A 86 5.56 -5.92 1.30
CA ILE A 86 5.67 -4.57 0.80
C ILE A 86 7.02 -4.02 1.21
N VAL A 87 7.72 -3.45 0.23
CA VAL A 87 9.05 -2.87 0.42
C VAL A 87 8.98 -1.35 0.41
N ALA A 88 9.51 -0.73 1.45
CA ALA A 88 9.54 0.72 1.61
C ALA A 88 10.91 1.16 2.11
N PRO A 89 11.45 2.30 1.67
CA PRO A 89 12.73 2.77 2.18
C PRO A 89 12.62 3.14 3.67
N THR A 90 13.72 3.07 4.42
CA THR A 90 13.76 3.55 5.81
C THR A 90 13.91 5.06 5.89
N ARG A 91 14.54 5.65 4.88
CA ARG A 91 14.88 7.07 4.81
C ARG A 91 14.63 7.60 3.40
N VAL A 92 14.25 8.87 3.30
CA VAL A 92 14.09 9.57 2.03
C VAL A 92 14.66 10.98 2.10
N PRO A 93 15.15 11.51 0.97
CA PRO A 93 15.44 12.94 0.86
C PRO A 93 14.16 13.78 0.99
N THR A 94 14.27 14.91 1.70
CA THR A 94 13.19 15.90 1.84
C THR A 94 13.28 16.96 0.75
N ALA A 95 12.26 17.83 0.66
CA ALA A 95 12.23 18.93 -0.30
C ALA A 95 13.38 19.92 -0.08
N GLU A 96 13.84 20.04 1.15
CA GLU A 96 14.96 20.88 1.60
C GLU A 96 16.33 20.25 1.30
N GLY A 97 16.36 19.00 0.80
CA GLY A 97 17.58 18.25 0.51
C GLY A 97 18.15 17.49 1.71
N GLU A 98 17.51 17.57 2.87
CA GLU A 98 17.89 16.81 4.08
C GLU A 98 17.48 15.34 3.95
N ILE A 99 18.07 14.47 4.77
CA ILE A 99 17.68 13.05 4.84
C ILE A 99 16.79 12.83 6.06
N GLY A 100 15.52 12.51 5.81
CA GLY A 100 14.54 12.21 6.85
C GLY A 100 14.14 10.74 6.90
N PRO A 101 13.51 10.29 8.00
CA PRO A 101 12.84 8.99 8.02
C PRO A 101 11.72 8.96 6.97
N TYR A 102 11.57 7.84 6.27
CA TYR A 102 10.43 7.66 5.39
C TYR A 102 9.15 7.58 6.22
N LYS A 103 8.35 8.64 6.14
CA LYS A 103 7.01 8.68 6.70
C LYS A 103 6.05 8.39 5.56
N LEU A 104 5.36 7.26 5.63
CA LEU A 104 4.14 7.14 4.85
C LEU A 104 3.11 8.10 5.42
N ASP A 105 2.13 8.51 4.61
CA ASP A 105 0.99 9.34 5.02
C ASP A 105 0.06 8.66 6.06
N THR A 106 0.53 7.58 6.68
CA THR A 106 -0.16 6.70 7.61
C THR A 106 0.57 6.58 8.94
N ALA A 107 -0.09 6.01 9.95
CA ALA A 107 0.57 5.68 11.21
C ALA A 107 1.77 4.74 11.00
N PRO A 108 2.76 4.75 11.92
CA PRO A 108 3.87 3.80 11.89
C PRO A 108 3.37 2.36 11.84
N PHE A 109 4.11 1.50 11.14
CA PHE A 109 3.80 0.07 11.08
C PHE A 109 4.12 -0.59 12.40
N VAL A 110 3.16 -1.34 12.92
CA VAL A 110 3.29 -2.14 14.14
C VAL A 110 2.84 -3.55 13.79
N VAL A 111 3.58 -4.56 14.26
CA VAL A 111 3.19 -5.96 14.07
C VAL A 111 1.87 -6.22 14.80
N GLY A 112 0.96 -6.98 14.17
CA GLY A 112 -0.40 -7.22 14.65
C GLY A 112 -1.41 -6.14 14.24
N ASP A 113 -0.94 -5.02 13.71
CA ASP A 113 -1.80 -3.91 13.30
C ASP A 113 -2.42 -4.19 11.92
N THR A 114 -3.65 -3.75 11.71
CA THR A 114 -4.34 -3.92 10.42
C THR A 114 -4.20 -2.68 9.52
N ARG A 115 -4.07 -2.95 8.22
CA ARG A 115 -3.98 -1.96 7.15
C ARG A 115 -4.91 -2.32 6.01
N GLU A 116 -5.56 -1.30 5.47
CA GLU A 116 -6.33 -1.39 4.23
C GLU A 116 -5.37 -1.09 3.09
N LEU A 117 -5.13 -2.06 2.20
CA LEU A 117 -4.29 -1.86 1.04
C LEU A 117 -5.12 -1.38 -0.13
N VAL A 118 -4.65 -0.32 -0.79
CA VAL A 118 -5.22 0.21 -2.03
C VAL A 118 -4.11 0.46 -3.04
N ASP A 119 -4.43 0.31 -4.32
CA ASP A 119 -3.54 0.63 -5.43
C ASP A 119 -4.21 1.64 -6.37
N TRP A 120 -3.44 2.50 -7.00
CA TRP A 120 -3.93 3.39 -8.04
C TRP A 120 -3.55 2.83 -9.42
N ARG A 121 -4.51 2.19 -10.09
CA ARG A 121 -4.33 1.61 -11.43
C ARG A 121 -5.33 2.18 -12.42
N PHE A 122 -4.85 2.48 -13.62
CA PHE A 122 -5.70 2.93 -14.75
C PHE A 122 -6.63 4.12 -14.39
N GLY A 123 -6.14 5.04 -13.55
CA GLY A 123 -6.90 6.21 -13.13
C GLY A 123 -8.01 5.93 -12.10
N LYS A 124 -7.99 4.77 -11.44
CA LYS A 124 -8.95 4.37 -10.40
C LYS A 124 -8.22 3.77 -9.19
N TRP A 125 -8.83 3.92 -8.02
CA TRP A 125 -8.41 3.22 -6.82
C TRP A 125 -8.93 1.78 -6.88
N ASP A 126 -8.04 0.80 -6.77
CA ASP A 126 -8.38 -0.60 -6.59
C ASP A 126 -8.12 -1.00 -5.14
N TYR A 127 -9.11 -1.65 -4.53
CA TYR A 127 -9.00 -2.10 -3.15
C TYR A 127 -8.47 -3.52 -3.11
N LEU A 128 -7.31 -3.67 -2.47
CA LEU A 128 -6.55 -4.91 -2.47
C LEU A 128 -6.97 -5.87 -1.34
N GLY A 129 -7.50 -5.34 -0.24
CA GLY A 129 -7.94 -6.11 0.92
C GLY A 129 -7.56 -5.47 2.25
N THR A 130 -8.07 -6.06 3.34
CA THR A 130 -7.62 -5.76 4.69
C THR A 130 -6.54 -6.76 5.05
N TYR A 131 -5.42 -6.26 5.53
CA TYR A 131 -4.26 -7.06 5.86
C TYR A 131 -3.83 -6.82 7.30
N ILE A 132 -3.31 -7.85 7.96
CA ILE A 132 -2.57 -7.73 9.22
C ILE A 132 -1.08 -7.74 8.94
N ILE A 133 -0.32 -6.90 9.64
CA ILE A 133 1.14 -6.89 9.58
C ILE A 133 1.65 -8.04 10.44
N THR A 134 2.37 -8.98 9.83
CA THR A 134 2.90 -10.16 10.52
C THR A 134 4.35 -9.97 10.92
N SER A 135 5.15 -9.27 10.13
CA SER A 135 6.52 -8.90 10.48
C SER A 135 6.97 -7.63 9.77
N ILE A 136 7.97 -6.98 10.36
CA ILE A 136 8.68 -5.83 9.77
C ILE A 136 10.16 -6.11 9.93
N ASN A 137 10.88 -6.18 8.82
CA ASN A 137 12.31 -6.46 8.82
C ASN A 137 13.07 -5.41 8.00
N THR A 138 14.21 -4.96 8.50
CA THR A 138 15.04 -3.98 7.79
C THR A 138 16.20 -4.67 7.09
N LEU A 139 16.20 -4.62 5.76
CA LEU A 139 17.11 -5.33 4.88
C LEU A 139 17.95 -4.35 4.06
N SER A 140 19.08 -4.82 3.54
CA SER A 140 19.71 -4.13 2.41
C SER A 140 18.82 -4.28 1.18
N VAL A 141 19.03 -3.45 0.16
CA VAL A 141 18.32 -3.58 -1.12
C VAL A 141 18.63 -4.91 -1.78
N GLU A 142 19.90 -5.34 -1.70
CA GLU A 142 20.36 -6.62 -2.25
C GLU A 142 19.60 -7.78 -1.60
N ASP A 143 19.52 -7.82 -0.27
CA ASP A 143 18.77 -8.84 0.47
C ASP A 143 17.28 -8.82 0.13
N ALA A 144 16.66 -7.63 0.10
CA ALA A 144 15.26 -7.47 -0.26
C ALA A 144 14.98 -7.95 -1.68
N SER A 145 15.94 -7.83 -2.60
CA SER A 145 15.84 -8.35 -3.97
C SER A 145 15.88 -9.88 -4.02
N ARG A 146 16.47 -10.55 -3.03
CA ARG A 146 16.54 -12.02 -2.97
C ARG A 146 15.20 -12.68 -2.59
N ILE A 147 14.24 -11.93 -2.04
CA ILE A 147 12.93 -12.45 -1.57
C ILE A 147 12.10 -13.13 -2.70
N ARG A 148 12.33 -12.83 -3.99
CA ARG A 148 11.70 -13.58 -5.10
C ARG A 148 12.46 -13.47 -6.43
N ARG A 149 12.55 -14.57 -7.20
CA ARG A 149 13.08 -14.63 -8.58
C ARG A 149 11.96 -14.73 -9.64
N PRO A 150 12.21 -14.39 -10.92
CA PRO A 150 13.37 -13.67 -11.45
C PRO A 150 13.12 -12.16 -11.51
N TYR A 151 14.16 -11.38 -11.17
CA TYR A 151 14.16 -9.93 -11.24
C TYR A 151 14.59 -9.46 -12.63
N THR A 152 13.74 -8.72 -13.35
CA THR A 152 14.14 -8.02 -14.57
C THR A 152 14.43 -6.52 -14.35
N ALA A 153 14.09 -5.96 -13.17
CA ALA A 153 14.25 -4.53 -12.89
C ALA A 153 14.85 -4.27 -11.50
N SER A 154 15.87 -3.42 -11.39
CA SER A 154 16.53 -3.08 -10.11
C SER A 154 15.52 -2.61 -9.05
N MET A 155 15.48 -3.31 -7.92
CA MET A 155 14.59 -3.01 -6.79
C MET A 155 14.77 -1.56 -6.30
N ALA A 156 16.02 -1.08 -6.20
CA ALA A 156 16.30 0.29 -5.80
C ALA A 156 15.65 1.30 -6.76
N LYS A 157 15.72 1.06 -8.07
CA LYS A 157 15.09 1.93 -9.08
C LYS A 157 13.58 1.98 -8.93
N ILE A 158 12.96 0.83 -8.64
CA ILE A 158 11.52 0.74 -8.40
C ILE A 158 11.14 1.52 -7.14
N ILE A 159 11.84 1.29 -6.02
CA ILE A 159 11.57 1.99 -4.76
C ILE A 159 11.75 3.49 -4.95
N ALA A 160 12.85 3.93 -5.57
CA ALA A 160 13.11 5.34 -5.83
C ALA A 160 12.02 5.95 -6.72
N HIS A 161 11.50 5.22 -7.70
CA HIS A 161 10.43 5.70 -8.57
C HIS A 161 9.14 6.04 -7.81
N TYR A 162 8.75 5.18 -6.87
CA TYR A 162 7.45 5.24 -6.20
C TYR A 162 7.46 5.93 -4.84
N ALA A 163 8.58 5.90 -4.11
CA ALA A 163 8.64 6.45 -2.76
C ALA A 163 8.82 7.98 -2.73
N VAL A 164 9.37 8.59 -3.80
CA VAL A 164 9.67 10.03 -3.83
C VAL A 164 9.34 10.69 -5.17
N PRO A 165 9.10 12.03 -5.19
CA PRO A 165 8.93 12.79 -6.42
C PRO A 165 10.14 12.67 -7.37
N LYS A 166 9.90 12.91 -8.67
CA LYS A 166 10.92 12.77 -9.74
C LYS A 166 12.24 13.47 -9.42
N ALA A 167 12.18 14.67 -8.82
CA ALA A 167 13.34 15.48 -8.47
C ALA A 167 14.32 14.77 -7.50
N HIS A 168 13.82 13.89 -6.64
CA HIS A 168 14.61 13.26 -5.58
C HIS A 168 15.01 11.80 -5.87
N ARG A 169 14.57 11.24 -7.01
CA ARG A 169 14.75 9.82 -7.33
C ARG A 169 16.22 9.41 -7.43
N ALA A 170 17.06 10.24 -8.06
CA ALA A 170 18.47 9.94 -8.22
C ALA A 170 19.21 9.90 -6.87
N GLN A 171 18.87 10.83 -5.96
CA GLN A 171 19.44 10.87 -4.62
C GLN A 171 19.00 9.65 -3.79
N LEU A 172 17.71 9.31 -3.78
CA LEU A 172 17.24 8.11 -3.07
C LEU A 172 17.84 6.82 -3.67
N LEU A 173 18.00 6.76 -4.99
CA LEU A 173 18.66 5.63 -5.65
C LEU A 173 20.10 5.47 -5.15
N SER A 174 20.88 6.55 -5.12
CA SER A 174 22.25 6.52 -4.57
C SER A 174 22.27 6.06 -3.12
N MET A 175 21.39 6.60 -2.27
CA MET A 175 21.29 6.22 -0.85
C MET A 175 20.92 4.74 -0.66
N LEU A 176 20.14 4.18 -1.57
CA LEU A 176 19.75 2.77 -1.54
C LEU A 176 20.90 1.85 -2.02
N GLU A 177 21.70 2.32 -2.98
CA GLU A 177 22.85 1.60 -3.53
C GLU A 177 24.07 1.63 -2.60
N ASP A 178 24.31 2.74 -1.90
CA ASP A 178 25.40 2.89 -0.93
C ASP A 178 25.07 2.38 0.50
N GLY A 179 23.80 2.03 0.74
CA GLY A 179 23.32 1.48 2.01
C GLY A 179 22.96 2.53 3.08
N THR A 180 23.08 3.83 2.78
CA THR A 180 22.63 4.93 3.66
C THR A 180 21.14 4.84 3.97
N ALA A 181 20.35 4.44 2.97
CA ALA A 181 18.96 4.02 3.12
C ALA A 181 18.86 2.50 2.99
N ARG A 182 18.15 1.91 3.95
CA ARG A 182 17.79 0.49 3.94
C ARG A 182 16.33 0.35 3.52
N VAL A 183 15.85 -0.89 3.42
CA VAL A 183 14.47 -1.18 3.06
C VAL A 183 13.77 -1.90 4.19
N ASN A 184 12.59 -1.43 4.56
CA ASN A 184 11.66 -2.19 5.37
C ASN A 184 10.90 -3.16 4.46
N ALA A 185 11.09 -4.45 4.67
CA ALA A 185 10.26 -5.52 4.15
C ALA A 185 9.16 -5.82 5.16
N ILE A 186 7.92 -5.50 4.80
CA ILE A 186 6.75 -5.60 5.67
C ILE A 186 5.92 -6.76 5.18
N ALA A 187 5.95 -7.87 5.92
CA ALA A 187 5.14 -9.03 5.64
C ALA A 187 3.72 -8.79 6.13
N VAL A 188 2.76 -9.08 5.27
CA VAL A 188 1.34 -8.91 5.56
C VAL A 188 0.54 -10.14 5.13
N THR A 189 -0.54 -10.42 5.86
CA THR A 189 -1.49 -11.49 5.53
C THR A 189 -2.89 -10.91 5.43
N ARG A 190 -3.62 -11.25 4.36
CA ARG A 190 -4.98 -10.79 4.17
C ARG A 190 -5.88 -11.41 5.24
N THR A 191 -6.61 -10.57 5.96
CA THR A 191 -7.55 -10.96 7.01
C THR A 191 -8.98 -10.56 6.70
N GLY A 192 -9.19 -9.70 5.69
CA GLY A 192 -10.52 -9.21 5.37
C GLY A 192 -10.71 -8.72 3.94
N SER A 193 -11.97 -8.44 3.64
CA SER A 193 -12.35 -7.49 2.60
C SER A 193 -13.36 -6.49 3.14
N ASN A 194 -13.18 -5.22 2.79
CA ASN A 194 -14.08 -4.14 3.11
C ASN A 194 -14.95 -3.80 1.88
N GLY A 195 -16.23 -4.21 1.94
CA GLY A 195 -17.17 -3.99 0.84
C GLY A 195 -17.40 -2.52 0.48
N GLU A 196 -17.20 -1.59 1.41
CA GLU A 196 -17.34 -0.15 1.14
C GLU A 196 -16.16 0.42 0.36
N LEU A 197 -14.93 -0.01 0.68
CA LEU A 197 -13.74 0.37 -0.09
C LEU A 197 -13.78 -0.20 -1.51
N ILE A 198 -14.30 -1.42 -1.67
CA ILE A 198 -14.57 -2.00 -2.99
C ILE A 198 -15.55 -1.12 -3.77
N LYS A 199 -16.67 -0.71 -3.15
CA LYS A 199 -17.65 0.17 -3.80
C LYS A 199 -17.06 1.54 -4.13
N PHE A 200 -16.26 2.10 -3.23
CA PHE A 200 -15.61 3.41 -3.42
C PHE A 200 -14.63 3.38 -4.60
N GLY A 201 -13.75 2.38 -4.67
CA GLY A 201 -12.79 2.23 -5.77
C GLY A 201 -13.46 2.02 -7.13
N ARG A 202 -14.62 1.36 -7.15
CA ARG A 202 -15.43 1.15 -8.35
C ARG A 202 -16.27 2.37 -8.76
N GLY A 203 -16.58 3.27 -7.82
CA GLY A 203 -17.40 4.44 -8.08
C GLY A 203 -16.72 5.41 -9.04
N ASN A 204 -17.43 5.87 -10.07
CA ASN A 204 -16.93 6.98 -10.88
C ASN A 204 -16.77 8.20 -9.96
N ARG A 205 -15.58 8.82 -9.93
CA ARG A 205 -15.30 10.06 -9.16
C ARG A 205 -16.35 11.15 -9.42
N TRP A 206 -16.97 11.13 -10.60
CA TRP A 206 -18.05 12.02 -11.03
C TRP A 206 -19.41 11.74 -10.36
N GLU A 207 -19.70 10.50 -10.00
CA GLU A 207 -20.95 10.11 -9.32
C GLU A 207 -20.93 10.47 -7.84
N LEU A 208 -19.80 10.25 -7.15
CA LEU A 208 -19.61 10.68 -5.76
C LEU A 208 -19.72 12.21 -5.60
N LYS A 209 -19.20 12.98 -6.57
CA LYS A 209 -19.42 14.44 -6.63
C LYS A 209 -20.89 14.80 -6.85
N LYS A 210 -21.61 14.08 -7.72
CA LYS A 210 -23.04 14.34 -7.97
C LYS A 210 -23.90 14.03 -6.73
N GLU A 211 -23.60 12.98 -6.00
CA GLU A 211 -24.31 12.64 -4.76
C GLU A 211 -24.01 13.63 -3.63
N SER A 212 -22.75 14.07 -3.47
CA SER A 212 -22.40 15.07 -2.47
C SER A 212 -22.98 16.45 -2.83
N LEU A 213 -23.02 16.81 -4.12
CA LEU A 213 -23.72 17.99 -4.64
C LEU A 213 -25.23 17.91 -4.36
N LYS A 214 -25.88 16.77 -4.60
CA LYS A 214 -27.30 16.59 -4.26
C LYS A 214 -27.57 16.68 -2.76
N LYS A 215 -26.70 16.12 -1.91
CA LYS A 215 -26.82 16.22 -0.45
C LYS A 215 -26.63 17.65 0.04
N THR A 216 -25.65 18.39 -0.50
CA THR A 216 -25.45 19.80 -0.16
C THR A 216 -26.58 20.68 -0.67
N GLU A 217 -27.11 20.42 -1.86
CA GLU A 217 -28.28 21.12 -2.41
C GLU A 217 -29.57 20.83 -1.61
N GLN A 218 -29.75 19.61 -1.12
CA GLN A 218 -30.86 19.24 -0.24
C GLN A 218 -30.75 19.90 1.14
N VAL A 219 -29.54 19.99 1.70
CA VAL A 219 -29.27 20.75 2.94
C VAL A 219 -29.54 22.24 2.72
N HIS A 220 -29.12 22.83 1.60
CA HIS A 220 -29.44 24.22 1.27
C HIS A 220 -30.94 24.47 1.09
N ARG A 221 -31.69 23.54 0.48
CA ARG A 221 -33.17 23.63 0.39
C ARG A 221 -33.83 23.57 1.76
N LEU A 222 -33.38 22.67 2.64
CA LEU A 222 -33.92 22.55 3.99
C LEU A 222 -33.61 23.80 4.83
N LEU A 223 -32.42 24.39 4.67
CA LEU A 223 -32.06 25.67 5.31
C LEU A 223 -32.87 26.85 4.75
N ALA A 224 -33.14 26.89 3.44
CA ALA A 224 -33.96 27.92 2.83
C ALA A 224 -35.44 27.84 3.25
N VAL A 225 -35.96 26.63 3.46
CA VAL A 225 -37.31 26.40 4.00
C VAL A 225 -37.37 26.71 5.50
N GLY A 226 -36.31 26.37 6.25
CA GLY A 226 -36.19 26.68 7.69
C GLY A 226 -35.98 28.18 7.99
N MET A 227 -35.39 28.94 7.07
CA MET A 227 -35.26 30.40 7.17
C MET A 227 -36.51 31.17 6.71
N GLY A 228 -37.52 30.47 6.18
CA GLY A 228 -38.80 31.06 5.76
C GLY A 228 -39.72 31.52 6.90
N SER A 229 -39.33 31.36 8.17
CA SER A 229 -40.17 31.73 9.34
C SER A 229 -39.58 32.78 10.28
N LEU A 230 -38.62 33.60 9.84
CA LEU A 230 -38.18 34.78 10.60
C LEU A 230 -38.43 36.05 9.78
N LYS A 231 -39.68 36.51 9.84
CA LYS A 231 -40.06 37.90 9.57
C LYS A 231 -39.34 38.80 10.58
N ILE A 232 -38.26 39.44 10.15
CA ILE A 232 -37.81 40.68 10.80
C ILE A 232 -38.01 41.80 9.78
N ALA A 233 -39.05 42.58 10.04
CA ALA A 233 -39.30 43.82 9.36
C ALA A 233 -38.13 44.78 9.62
N SER A 234 -37.49 45.29 8.57
CA SER A 234 -36.89 46.62 8.61
C SER A 234 -37.17 47.35 7.31
N ARG A 235 -38.00 48.39 7.45
CA ARG A 235 -38.28 49.42 6.45
C ARG A 235 -37.09 50.37 6.39
N VAL A 236 -36.38 50.40 5.27
CA VAL A 236 -35.73 51.58 4.64
C VAL A 236 -35.57 51.17 3.16
N GLY A 237 -36.08 51.80 2.11
CA GLY A 237 -36.44 53.18 1.87
C GLY A 237 -35.64 53.65 0.64
N VAL A 238 -36.28 53.64 -0.55
CA VAL A 238 -36.03 54.56 -1.70
C VAL A 238 -34.68 54.33 -2.45
N THR A 239 -34.54 54.15 -3.78
CA THR A 239 -35.22 54.71 -4.96
C THR A 239 -34.93 53.88 -6.21
N LYS A 240 -35.90 53.78 -7.12
CA LYS A 240 -35.74 53.30 -8.50
C LYS A 240 -35.08 54.37 -9.38
N ARG A 241 -34.17 53.95 -10.27
CA ARG A 241 -34.03 54.57 -11.62
C ARG A 241 -33.67 53.50 -12.66
N LYS A 242 -34.61 53.23 -13.56
CA LYS A 242 -34.39 52.63 -14.87
C LYS A 242 -34.06 53.75 -15.87
N LYS A 243 -33.05 53.56 -16.72
CA LYS A 243 -32.94 54.01 -18.14
C LYS A 243 -31.96 53.03 -18.79
N ALA A 244 -32.38 52.08 -19.63
CA ALA A 244 -32.81 52.19 -21.02
C ALA A 244 -31.66 52.52 -21.99
N MET A 245 -31.39 51.55 -22.89
CA MET A 245 -30.81 51.60 -24.25
C MET A 245 -29.48 52.33 -24.47
N VAL A 246 -28.54 51.68 -25.16
CA VAL A 246 -28.18 51.97 -26.57
C VAL A 246 -27.48 50.73 -27.16
N VAL A 247 -28.05 50.24 -28.26
CA VAL A 247 -27.39 49.35 -29.23
C VAL A 247 -26.51 50.21 -30.12
N LYS A 248 -25.25 49.84 -30.33
CA LYS A 248 -24.50 50.20 -31.54
C LYS A 248 -23.80 48.96 -32.08
N LYS A 249 -24.27 48.58 -33.26
CA LYS A 249 -23.67 47.69 -34.24
C LYS A 249 -22.64 48.53 -35.00
N GLU A 250 -21.39 48.09 -35.07
CA GLU A 250 -20.46 48.56 -36.10
C GLU A 250 -19.84 47.32 -36.76
N GLU A 251 -20.20 47.16 -38.02
CA GLU A 251 -19.51 46.38 -39.03
C GLU A 251 -18.20 47.09 -39.38
N SER A 252 -17.15 46.31 -39.60
CA SER A 252 -16.04 46.74 -40.45
C SER A 252 -15.42 45.51 -41.11
N ASP A 253 -15.93 45.20 -42.30
CA ASP A 253 -15.12 44.66 -43.39
C ASP A 253 -13.99 45.62 -43.69
N TRP A 254 -12.77 45.13 -43.93
CA TRP A 254 -11.85 45.66 -44.96
C TRP A 254 -10.83 44.57 -45.31
N ASN A 255 -10.89 44.15 -46.58
CA ASN A 255 -9.85 43.69 -47.50
C ASN A 255 -8.58 43.00 -46.96
#